data_AF-A0A1B4V513-F1
#
_entry.id   AF-A0A1B4V513-F1
#
_cell.length_a   1.000
_cell.length_b   1.000
_cell.length_c   1.000
_cell.angle_alpha   90.00
_cell.angle_beta   90.00
_cell.angle_gamma   90.00
#
_symmetry.space_group_name_H-M   'P 1'
#
loop_
_entity.id
_entity.type
_entity.pdbx_description
1 polymer ?
#
loop_
_entity_poly.entity_id
_entity_poly.type
_entity_poly.pdbx_seq_one_letter_code
_entity_poly.pdbx_strand_id
1 'polypeptide(L)'
;MERLREVYRVGERSDGSVNPPFLSDVRISKQAKNFIILTAAGPEPERARDFLQSVLGRLFTEHEALREQALLASRMQIDLLEKQIDRFRSDVQALERRVQQAMRKGMATGAMTLSLDKNRLIEQQAELEQQRIRIRAEIAEGESKPTRAIRDPSLPSTTAGSRPSLYAFIGLVAGLAAGILAVLIFEFVLVVRQKQALLKQ
;
A
#
# COMPACT_ATOMS: atom_id res chain seq x y z
N MET A 1 -7.18 -4.65 1.55
CA MET A 1 -6.88 -5.06 2.94
C MET A 1 -7.34 -6.49 3.20
N GLU A 2 -8.58 -6.88 2.86
CA GLU A 2 -9.04 -8.28 2.91
C GLU A 2 -8.10 -9.23 2.17
N ARG A 3 -7.75 -8.89 0.93
CA ARG A 3 -6.84 -9.71 0.12
C ARG A 3 -5.47 -9.98 0.75
N LEU A 4 -4.87 -8.99 1.43
CA LEU A 4 -3.58 -9.18 2.13
C LEU A 4 -3.73 -10.05 3.37
N ARG A 5 -4.89 -9.99 4.06
CA ARG A 5 -5.18 -10.83 5.22
C ARG A 5 -5.43 -12.28 4.81
N GLU A 6 -6.13 -12.49 3.70
CA GLU A 6 -6.43 -13.80 3.13
C GLU A 6 -5.20 -14.48 2.54
N VAL A 7 -4.44 -13.79 1.69
CA VAL A 7 -3.29 -14.36 0.98
C VAL A 7 -2.14 -14.71 1.93
N TYR A 8 -1.94 -13.92 2.99
CA TYR A 8 -0.82 -14.10 3.92
C TYR A 8 -1.23 -14.62 5.30
N ARG A 9 -2.49 -15.05 5.48
CA ARG A 9 -3.03 -15.63 6.72
C ARG A 9 -2.61 -14.84 7.97
N VAL A 10 -2.88 -13.54 7.95
CA VAL A 10 -2.44 -12.61 8.98
C VAL A 10 -2.99 -13.02 10.35
N GLY A 11 -2.11 -13.47 11.25
CA GLY A 11 -2.46 -13.88 12.62
C GLY A 11 -2.63 -15.38 12.85
N GLU A 12 -2.57 -16.23 11.82
CA GLU A 12 -2.61 -17.69 11.99
C GLU A 12 -1.19 -18.22 12.25
N ARG A 13 -0.93 -18.68 13.48
CA ARG A 13 0.29 -19.44 13.78
C ARG A 13 0.19 -20.78 13.05
N SER A 14 1.22 -21.10 12.27
CA SER A 14 1.35 -22.41 11.63
C SER A 14 1.44 -23.51 12.69
N ASP A 15 0.55 -24.49 12.57
CA ASP A 15 0.43 -25.64 13.45
C ASP A 15 1.63 -26.58 13.22
N GLY A 16 2.72 -26.31 13.96
CA GLY A 16 3.81 -27.24 14.23
C GLY A 16 4.46 -27.97 13.06
N SER A 17 5.38 -27.32 12.34
CA SER A 17 6.67 -27.90 11.87
C SER A 17 7.31 -26.92 10.89
N VAL A 18 8.37 -26.23 11.35
CA VAL A 18 8.94 -25.02 10.72
C VAL A 18 7.95 -23.86 10.80
N ASN A 19 8.24 -22.85 11.62
CA ASN A 19 7.40 -21.65 11.69
C ASN A 19 7.90 -20.69 10.60
N PRO A 20 7.32 -20.67 9.38
CA PRO A 20 7.77 -19.75 8.34
C PRO A 20 7.53 -18.30 8.78
N PRO A 21 8.28 -17.33 8.24
CA PRO A 21 7.95 -15.93 8.46
C PRO A 21 6.54 -15.62 7.92
N PHE A 22 5.76 -14.85 8.67
CA PHE A 22 4.38 -14.49 8.35
C PHE A 22 4.10 -13.01 8.66
N LEU A 23 3.07 -12.44 8.06
CA LEU A 23 2.61 -11.09 8.39
C LEU A 23 1.84 -11.13 9.72
N SER A 24 2.40 -10.48 10.75
CA SER A 24 1.79 -10.44 12.07
C SER A 24 0.77 -9.31 12.22
N ASP A 25 0.97 -8.19 11.52
CA ASP A 25 0.12 -7.02 11.64
C ASP A 25 0.16 -6.16 10.37
N VAL A 26 -1.00 -5.63 10.00
CA VAL A 26 -1.19 -4.71 8.87
C VAL A 26 -2.12 -3.59 9.33
N ARG A 27 -1.58 -2.38 9.49
CA ARG A 27 -2.31 -1.23 10.01
C ARG A 27 -2.19 -0.02 9.11
N ILE A 28 -3.28 0.73 8.98
CA ILE A 28 -3.24 2.07 8.38
C ILE A 28 -2.92 3.06 9.49
N SER A 29 -1.96 3.96 9.27
CA SER A 29 -1.66 5.00 10.24
C SER A 29 -2.89 5.89 10.46
N LYS A 30 -3.30 6.04 11.73
CA LYS A 30 -4.42 6.92 12.09
C LYS A 30 -4.09 8.41 11.90
N GLN A 31 -2.80 8.75 11.92
CA GLN A 31 -2.33 10.15 11.88
C GLN A 31 -2.16 10.68 10.46
N ALA A 32 -2.02 9.81 9.46
CA ALA A 32 -1.88 10.21 8.08
C ALA A 32 -2.60 9.20 7.16
N LYS A 33 -3.62 9.70 6.44
CA LYS A 33 -4.26 8.95 5.37
C LYS A 33 -3.17 8.55 4.35
N ASN A 34 -3.20 7.31 3.88
CA ASN A 34 -2.28 6.72 2.88
C ASN A 34 -0.96 6.11 3.39
N PHE A 35 -0.80 5.91 4.70
CA PHE A 35 0.35 5.17 5.25
C PHE A 35 -0.08 3.79 5.70
N ILE A 36 0.59 2.76 5.19
CA ILE A 36 0.39 1.37 5.59
C ILE A 36 1.65 0.90 6.33
N ILE A 37 1.45 0.37 7.53
CA ILE A 37 2.48 -0.22 8.36
C ILE A 37 2.32 -1.74 8.27
N LEU A 38 3.37 -2.41 7.79
CA LEU A 38 3.45 -3.85 7.69
C LEU A 38 4.44 -4.37 8.72
N THR A 39 4.02 -5.38 9.49
CA THR A 39 4.88 -6.07 10.44
C THR A 39 4.93 -7.55 10.10
N ALA A 40 6.13 -8.10 9.98
CA ALA A 40 6.35 -9.53 9.83
C ALA A 40 6.97 -10.11 11.11
N ALA A 41 6.62 -11.36 11.42
CA ALA A 41 7.22 -12.14 12.48
C ALA A 41 7.79 -13.43 11.89
N GLY A 42 8.92 -13.89 12.42
CA GLY A 42 9.57 -15.12 11.98
C GLY A 42 10.54 -15.63 13.04
N PRO A 43 11.05 -16.87 12.89
CA PRO A 43 11.94 -17.51 13.85
C PRO A 43 13.32 -16.83 13.88
N GLU A 44 13.75 -16.29 12.75
CA GLU A 44 14.99 -15.54 12.59
C GLU A 44 14.65 -14.13 12.09
N PRO A 45 15.33 -13.09 12.62
CA PRO A 45 15.02 -11.70 12.27
C PRO A 45 15.37 -11.41 10.80
N GLU A 46 16.43 -12.03 10.26
CA GLU A 46 16.79 -11.93 8.84
C GLU A 46 15.72 -12.53 7.93
N ARG A 47 15.23 -13.75 8.23
CA ARG A 47 14.16 -14.39 7.44
C ARG A 47 12.87 -13.56 7.44
N ALA A 48 12.51 -12.94 8.57
CA ALA A 48 11.36 -12.06 8.65
C ALA A 48 11.52 -10.79 7.80
N ARG A 49 12.73 -10.21 7.79
CA ARG A 49 13.07 -9.06 6.94
C ARG A 49 12.99 -9.41 5.46
N ASP A 50 13.62 -10.51 5.05
CA ASP A 50 13.67 -10.92 3.64
C ASP A 50 12.28 -11.30 3.13
N PHE A 51 11.46 -11.93 3.98
CA PHE A 51 10.04 -12.15 3.70
C PHE A 51 9.30 -10.83 3.51
N LEU A 52 9.45 -9.86 4.42
CA LEU A 52 8.80 -8.56 4.29
C LEU A 52 9.24 -7.82 3.02
N GLN A 53 10.52 -7.93 2.64
CA GLN A 53 11.05 -7.37 1.40
C GLN A 53 10.41 -8.02 0.16
N SER A 54 10.22 -9.34 0.18
CA SER A 54 9.51 -10.05 -0.91
C SER A 54 8.05 -9.63 -1.03
N VAL A 55 7.37 -9.41 0.09
CA VAL A 55 5.98 -8.93 0.14
C VAL A 55 5.90 -7.51 -0.42
N LEU A 56 6.81 -6.63 -0.03
CA LEU A 56 6.88 -5.27 -0.58
C LEU A 56 7.12 -5.27 -2.08
N GLY A 57 8.02 -6.10 -2.59
CA GLY A 57 8.27 -6.21 -4.04
C GLY A 57 7.02 -6.63 -4.82
N ARG A 58 6.27 -7.63 -4.32
CA ARG A 58 5.00 -8.05 -4.93
C ARG A 58 3.95 -6.93 -4.87
N LEU A 59 3.83 -6.27 -3.73
CA LEU A 59 2.86 -5.19 -3.52
C LEU A 59 3.15 -4.00 -4.44
N PHE A 60 4.42 -3.61 -4.60
CA PHE A 60 4.80 -2.56 -5.55
C PHE A 60 4.49 -2.96 -6.98
N THR A 61 4.76 -4.21 -7.36
CA THR A 61 4.44 -4.70 -8.71
C THR A 61 2.93 -4.69 -8.99
N GLU A 62 2.12 -5.15 -8.04
CA GLU A 62 0.66 -5.15 -8.17
C GLU A 62 0.09 -3.72 -8.22
N HIS A 63 0.57 -2.83 -7.34
CA HIS A 63 0.17 -1.43 -7.34
C HIS A 63 0.58 -0.72 -8.63
N GLU A 64 1.74 -1.03 -9.18
CA GLU A 64 2.21 -0.47 -10.45
C GLU A 64 1.34 -0.96 -11.61
N ALA A 65 0.97 -2.24 -11.63
CA ALA A 65 0.05 -2.78 -12.64
C ALA A 65 -1.34 -2.12 -12.56
N LEU A 66 -1.88 -1.95 -11.35
CA LEU A 66 -3.16 -1.26 -11.14
C LEU A 66 -3.09 0.22 -11.55
N ARG A 67 -1.98 0.90 -11.22
CA ARG A 67 -1.72 2.28 -11.63
C ARG A 67 -1.68 2.42 -13.14
N GLU A 68 -0.91 1.56 -13.81
CA GLU A 68 -0.83 1.55 -15.27
C GLU A 68 -2.21 1.29 -15.88
N GLN A 69 -2.97 0.33 -15.35
CA GLN A 69 -4.33 0.04 -15.81
C GLN A 69 -5.27 1.24 -15.65
N ALA A 70 -5.21 1.95 -14.52
CA ALA A 70 -6.01 3.14 -14.28
C ALA A 70 -5.67 4.28 -15.26
N LEU A 71 -4.37 4.44 -15.58
CA LEU A 71 -3.90 5.48 -16.48
C LEU A 71 -4.14 5.19 -17.97
N LEU A 72 -4.44 3.94 -18.35
CA LEU A 72 -4.65 3.56 -19.75
C LEU A 72 -5.76 4.39 -20.41
N ALA A 73 -6.91 4.56 -19.76
CA ALA A 73 -8.04 5.30 -20.31
C ALA A 73 -7.66 6.76 -20.61
N SER A 74 -7.02 7.43 -19.64
CA SER A 74 -6.58 8.81 -19.79
C SER A 74 -5.48 8.97 -20.86
N ARG A 75 -4.56 8.00 -20.98
CA ARG A 75 -3.55 7.98 -22.06
C ARG A 75 -4.19 7.83 -23.44
N MET A 76 -5.16 6.92 -23.59
CA MET A 76 -5.90 6.78 -24.85
C MET A 76 -6.67 8.05 -25.21
N GLN A 77 -7.30 8.70 -24.23
CA GLN A 77 -8.00 9.96 -24.44
C GLN A 77 -7.06 11.08 -24.89
N ILE A 78 -5.88 11.19 -24.27
CA ILE A 78 -4.84 12.15 -24.70
C ILE A 78 -4.40 11.89 -26.14
N ASP A 79 -4.13 10.64 -26.52
CA ASP A 79 -3.75 10.28 -27.90
C ASP A 79 -4.85 10.65 -28.91
N LEU A 80 -6.12 10.42 -28.55
CA LEU A 80 -7.26 10.77 -29.38
C LEU A 80 -7.38 12.29 -29.56
N LEU A 81 -7.20 13.07 -28.49
CA LEU A 81 -7.17 14.53 -28.53
C LEU A 81 -5.99 15.05 -29.36
N GLU A 82 -4.79 14.47 -29.22
CA GLU A 82 -3.62 14.85 -30.02
C GLU A 82 -3.88 14.64 -31.53
N LYS A 83 -4.45 13.49 -31.91
CA LYS A 83 -4.83 13.22 -33.30
C LYS A 83 -5.88 14.21 -33.82
N GLN A 84 -6.84 14.62 -32.99
CA GLN A 84 -7.82 15.63 -33.39
C GLN A 84 -7.19 17.00 -33.56
N ILE A 85 -6.33 17.43 -32.62
CA ILE A 85 -5.59 18.70 -32.70
C ILE A 85 -4.73 18.75 -33.98
N ASP A 86 -4.03 17.67 -34.33
CA ASP A 86 -3.21 17.62 -35.54
C ASP A 86 -4.04 17.69 -36.83
N ARG A 87 -5.24 17.11 -36.84
CA ARG A 87 -6.19 17.27 -37.96
C ARG A 87 -6.65 18.73 -38.08
N PHE A 88 -7.08 19.35 -36.99
CA PHE A 88 -7.48 20.76 -36.99
C PHE A 88 -6.35 21.68 -37.45
N ARG A 89 -5.12 21.44 -36.99
CA ARG A 89 -3.93 22.19 -37.44
C ARG A 89 -3.73 22.05 -38.96
N SER A 90 -3.91 20.86 -39.52
CA SER A 90 -3.80 20.61 -40.95
C SER A 90 -4.91 21.32 -41.75
N ASP A 91 -6.15 21.29 -41.24
CA ASP A 91 -7.30 21.94 -41.85
C ASP A 91 -7.17 23.46 -41.82
N VAL A 92 -6.69 24.04 -40.71
CA VAL A 92 -6.37 25.47 -40.60
C VAL A 92 -5.33 25.89 -41.64
N GLN A 93 -4.26 25.11 -41.82
CA GLN A 93 -3.25 25.39 -42.86
C GLN A 93 -3.81 25.26 -44.29
N ALA A 94 -4.76 24.35 -44.52
CA ALA A 94 -5.43 24.21 -45.81
C ALA A 94 -6.35 25.42 -46.08
N LEU A 95 -7.12 25.86 -45.08
CA LEU A 95 -7.97 27.05 -45.14
C LEU A 95 -7.14 28.31 -45.36
N GLU A 96 -6.01 28.46 -44.67
CA GLU A 96 -5.10 29.60 -44.84
C GLU A 96 -4.61 29.73 -46.29
N ARG A 97 -4.21 28.61 -46.90
CA ARG A 97 -3.83 28.57 -48.33
C ARG A 97 -4.99 28.98 -49.25
N ARG A 98 -6.21 28.52 -48.95
CA ARG A 98 -7.42 28.90 -49.71
C ARG A 98 -7.77 30.37 -49.55
N VAL A 99 -7.65 30.94 -48.35
CA VAL A 99 -7.83 32.38 -48.09
C VAL A 99 -6.85 33.19 -48.93
N GLN A 100 -5.55 32.85 -48.89
CA GLN A 100 -4.53 33.53 -49.69
C GLN A 100 -4.81 33.44 -51.19
N GLN A 101 -5.28 32.28 -51.68
CA GLN A 101 -5.65 32.11 -53.08
C GLN A 101 -6.88 32.95 -53.47
N ALA A 102 -7.91 33.01 -52.62
CA ALA A 102 -9.10 33.82 -52.84
C ALA A 102 -8.78 35.32 -52.89
N MET A 103 -7.91 35.78 -51.98
CA MET A 103 -7.40 37.17 -51.98
C MET A 103 -6.65 37.50 -53.27
N ARG A 104 -5.77 36.61 -53.75
CA ARG A 104 -5.05 36.79 -55.03
C ARG A 104 -5.98 36.85 -56.24
N LYS A 105 -7.14 36.20 -56.18
CA LYS A 105 -8.18 36.21 -57.22
C LYS A 105 -9.17 37.37 -57.10
N GLY A 106 -8.99 38.28 -56.13
CA GLY A 106 -9.91 39.40 -55.90
C GLY A 106 -11.25 39.01 -55.28
N MET A 107 -11.40 37.79 -54.76
CA MET A 107 -12.64 37.27 -54.18
C MET A 107 -12.73 37.64 -52.69
N ALA A 108 -12.88 38.93 -52.39
CA ALA A 108 -12.83 39.45 -51.01
C ALA A 108 -13.88 38.83 -50.07
N THR A 109 -15.12 38.65 -50.55
CA THR A 109 -16.20 38.02 -49.76
C THR A 109 -15.91 36.55 -49.46
N GLY A 110 -15.42 35.79 -50.45
CA GLY A 110 -15.01 34.39 -50.25
C GLY A 110 -13.82 34.24 -49.30
N ALA A 111 -12.84 35.14 -49.37
CA ALA A 111 -11.71 35.16 -48.44
C ALA A 111 -12.16 35.47 -47.00
N MET A 112 -13.15 36.35 -46.81
CA MET A 112 -13.73 36.65 -45.51
C MET A 112 -14.43 35.42 -44.91
N THR A 113 -15.29 34.74 -45.69
CA THR A 113 -15.97 33.52 -45.22
C THR A 113 -14.98 32.43 -44.82
N LEU A 114 -13.98 32.17 -45.65
CA LEU A 114 -12.92 31.19 -45.33
C LEU A 114 -12.11 31.59 -44.09
N SER A 115 -11.92 32.89 -43.84
CA SER A 115 -11.24 33.37 -42.63
C SER A 115 -12.08 33.16 -41.37
N LEU A 116 -13.40 33.31 -41.46
CA LEU A 116 -14.32 33.00 -40.35
C LEU A 116 -14.31 31.51 -40.02
N ASP A 117 -14.34 30.64 -41.04
CA ASP A 117 -14.24 29.19 -40.82
C ASP A 117 -12.89 28.80 -40.24
N LYS A 118 -11.79 29.43 -40.69
CA LYS A 118 -10.46 29.27 -40.07
C LYS A 118 -10.49 29.60 -38.57
N ASN A 119 -11.07 30.74 -38.20
CA ASN A 119 -11.15 31.16 -36.80
C ASN A 119 -11.95 30.18 -35.93
N ARG A 120 -13.07 29.64 -36.45
CA ARG A 120 -13.84 28.59 -35.76
C ARG A 120 -13.01 27.33 -35.50
N LEU A 121 -12.20 26.90 -36.46
CA LEU A 121 -11.31 25.75 -36.26
C LEU A 121 -10.21 26.04 -35.23
N ILE A 122 -9.68 27.27 -35.20
CA ILE A 122 -8.69 27.71 -34.20
C ILE A 122 -9.30 27.68 -32.79
N GLU A 123 -10.53 28.17 -32.63
CA GLU A 123 -11.26 28.12 -31.36
C GLU A 123 -11.45 26.68 -30.89
N GLN A 124 -11.94 25.79 -31.77
CA GLN A 124 -12.09 24.36 -31.47
C GLN A 124 -10.76 23.69 -31.12
N GLN A 125 -9.69 24.03 -31.83
CA GLN A 125 -8.35 23.53 -31.51
C GLN A 125 -7.92 23.96 -30.10
N ALA A 126 -8.14 25.24 -29.74
CA ALA A 126 -7.79 25.76 -28.42
C ALA A 126 -8.57 25.07 -27.29
N GLU A 127 -9.85 24.76 -27.50
CA GLU A 127 -10.66 23.99 -26.56
C GLU A 127 -10.11 22.57 -26.33
N LEU A 128 -9.73 21.87 -27.41
CA LEU A 128 -9.12 20.54 -27.31
C LEU A 128 -7.75 20.58 -26.63
N GLU A 129 -6.94 21.61 -26.89
CA GLU A 129 -5.67 21.82 -26.20
C GLU A 129 -5.88 22.04 -24.69
N GLN A 130 -6.87 22.83 -24.30
CA GLN A 130 -7.22 23.01 -22.88
C GLN A 130 -7.68 21.70 -22.23
N GLN A 131 -8.51 20.90 -22.91
CA GLN A 131 -8.94 19.59 -22.41
C GLN A 131 -7.74 18.66 -22.21
N ARG A 132 -6.83 18.61 -23.18
CA ARG A 132 -5.60 17.81 -23.10
C ARG A 132 -4.72 18.24 -21.92
N ILE A 133 -4.56 19.54 -21.71
CA ILE A 133 -3.79 20.08 -20.58
C ILE A 133 -4.44 19.69 -19.25
N ARG A 134 -5.77 19.79 -19.14
CA ARG A 134 -6.52 19.40 -17.94
C ARG A 134 -6.30 17.92 -17.58
N ILE A 135 -6.47 17.02 -18.54
CA ILE A 135 -6.27 15.57 -18.31
C ILE A 135 -4.81 15.28 -17.91
N ARG A 136 -3.83 15.95 -18.53
CA ARG A 136 -2.42 15.83 -18.13
C ARG A 136 -2.16 16.31 -16.70
N ALA A 137 -2.81 17.40 -16.28
CA ALA A 137 -2.72 17.91 -14.92
C ALA A 137 -3.36 16.94 -13.91
N GLU A 138 -4.53 16.38 -14.22
CA GLU A 138 -5.20 15.37 -13.39
C GLU A 138 -4.33 14.12 -13.18
N ILE A 139 -3.68 13.64 -14.25
CA ILE A 139 -2.70 12.54 -14.15
C ILE A 139 -1.53 12.93 -13.23
N ALA A 140 -1.04 14.17 -13.31
CA ALA A 140 0.08 14.63 -12.50
C ALA A 140 -0.26 14.84 -11.01
N GLU A 141 -1.48 15.32 -10.71
CA GLU A 141 -1.90 15.68 -9.35
C GLU A 141 -2.47 14.52 -8.54
N GLY A 142 -3.32 13.67 -9.14
CA GLY A 142 -4.25 12.82 -8.39
C GLY A 142 -3.92 11.34 -8.31
N GLU A 143 -3.48 10.71 -9.40
CA GLU A 143 -3.57 9.24 -9.52
C GLU A 143 -2.25 8.52 -9.85
N SER A 144 -1.13 9.24 -9.97
CA SER A 144 0.08 8.68 -10.57
C SER A 144 1.28 8.50 -9.64
N LYS A 145 1.20 8.88 -8.36
CA LYS A 145 2.37 8.73 -7.49
C LYS A 145 2.57 7.26 -7.14
N PRO A 146 3.71 6.65 -7.50
CA PRO A 146 3.96 5.26 -7.21
C PRO A 146 3.97 5.04 -5.70
N THR A 147 3.46 3.88 -5.28
CA THR A 147 3.61 3.47 -3.88
C THR A 147 5.10 3.32 -3.60
N ARG A 148 5.58 3.95 -2.53
CA ARG A 148 7.00 3.91 -2.14
C ARG A 148 7.16 3.49 -0.70
N ALA A 149 8.24 2.77 -0.41
CA ALA A 149 8.68 2.56 0.95
C ALA A 149 9.17 3.89 1.52
N ILE A 150 8.61 4.29 2.67
CA ILE A 150 9.08 5.46 3.43
C ILE A 150 10.22 5.05 4.38
N ARG A 151 10.22 3.78 4.76
CA ARG A 151 11.26 3.14 5.56
C ARG A 151 11.41 1.70 5.09
N ASP A 152 12.64 1.28 4.91
CA ASP A 152 12.95 -0.10 4.55
C ASP A 152 12.68 -1.06 5.72
N PRO A 153 12.43 -2.36 5.45
CA PRO A 153 12.38 -3.40 6.45
C PRO A 153 13.59 -3.34 7.39
N SER A 154 13.36 -3.01 8.66
CA SER A 154 14.42 -2.92 9.66
C SER A 154 14.23 -3.98 10.72
N LEU A 155 15.35 -4.51 11.22
CA LEU A 155 15.34 -5.50 12.28
C LEU A 155 14.93 -4.81 13.58
N PRO A 156 13.98 -5.37 14.35
CA PRO A 156 13.65 -4.84 15.65
C PRO A 156 14.83 -5.01 16.61
N SER A 157 15.08 -4.03 17.47
CA SER A 157 16.09 -4.13 18.53
C SER A 157 15.69 -5.09 19.66
N THR A 158 14.43 -5.55 19.68
CA THR A 158 13.89 -6.44 20.70
C THR A 158 13.08 -7.57 20.07
N THR A 159 13.21 -8.77 20.62
CA THR A 159 12.50 -9.98 20.18
C THR A 159 11.02 -9.90 20.60
N ALA A 160 10.12 -10.15 19.64
CA ALA A 160 8.69 -10.22 19.90
C ALA A 160 8.32 -11.54 20.60
N GLY A 161 8.58 -11.64 21.92
CA GLY A 161 8.04 -12.75 22.72
C GLY A 161 8.84 -13.15 23.96
N SER A 162 10.13 -12.88 24.04
CA SER A 162 10.91 -13.21 25.25
C SER A 162 10.88 -12.05 26.24
N ARG A 163 10.03 -12.17 27.27
CA ARG A 163 10.12 -11.33 28.48
C ARG A 163 10.78 -12.16 29.59
N PRO A 164 12.11 -12.34 29.59
CA PRO A 164 12.78 -13.21 30.55
C PRO A 164 12.51 -12.80 32.00
N SER A 165 12.34 -11.50 32.26
CA SER A 165 11.95 -10.97 33.57
C SER A 165 10.56 -11.43 34.03
N LEU A 166 9.59 -11.53 33.12
CA LEU A 166 8.24 -12.01 33.44
C LEU A 166 8.27 -13.50 33.82
N TYR A 167 9.00 -14.31 33.06
CA TYR A 167 9.15 -15.74 33.37
C TYR A 167 9.90 -15.97 34.68
N ALA A 168 10.95 -15.19 34.96
CA ALA A 168 11.66 -15.24 36.23
C ALA A 168 10.74 -14.87 37.40
N PHE A 169 9.90 -13.84 37.25
CA PHE A 169 8.93 -13.44 38.28
C PHE A 169 7.88 -14.52 38.53
N ILE A 170 7.29 -15.08 37.47
CA ILE A 170 6.34 -16.19 37.58
C ILE A 170 6.99 -17.40 38.26
N GLY A 171 8.22 -17.75 37.87
CA GLY A 171 8.98 -18.84 38.48
C GLY A 171 9.24 -18.61 39.97
N LEU A 172 9.57 -17.37 40.38
CA LEU A 172 9.76 -17.01 41.78
C LEU A 172 8.47 -17.16 42.57
N VAL A 173 7.36 -16.61 42.08
CA VAL A 173 6.05 -16.70 42.75
C VAL A 173 5.59 -18.16 42.86
N ALA A 174 5.70 -18.93 41.77
CA ALA A 174 5.34 -20.35 41.75
C ALA A 174 6.21 -21.17 42.70
N GLY A 175 7.53 -20.91 42.74
CA GLY A 175 8.46 -21.58 43.65
C GLY A 175 8.16 -21.28 45.12
N LEU A 176 7.81 -20.03 45.44
CA LEU A 176 7.46 -19.62 46.80
C LEU A 176 6.14 -20.27 47.27
N ALA A 177 5.13 -20.29 46.41
CA ALA A 177 3.87 -20.99 46.68
C ALA A 177 4.06 -22.50 46.89
N ALA A 178 4.87 -23.14 46.04
CA ALA A 178 5.20 -24.56 46.18
C ALA A 178 5.96 -24.86 47.49
N GLY A 179 6.89 -23.98 47.88
CA GLY A 179 7.62 -24.09 49.15
C GLY A 179 6.70 -24.00 50.36
N ILE A 180 5.76 -23.05 50.39
CA ILE A 180 4.77 -22.93 51.48
C ILE A 180 3.91 -24.19 51.57
N LEU A 181 3.42 -24.68 50.42
CA LEU A 181 2.64 -25.92 50.36
C LEU A 181 3.40 -27.13 50.89
N ALA A 182 4.70 -27.24 50.55
CA ALA A 182 5.54 -28.32 51.04
C ALA A 182 5.71 -28.29 52.58
N VAL A 183 5.89 -27.10 53.16
CA VAL A 183 5.99 -26.93 54.63
C VAL A 183 4.68 -27.34 55.32
N LEU A 184 3.53 -26.90 54.79
CA LEU A 184 2.22 -27.25 55.37
C LEU A 184 1.94 -28.76 55.30
N ILE A 185 2.29 -29.42 54.19
CA ILE A 185 2.16 -30.88 54.06
C ILE A 185 3.07 -31.58 55.08
N PHE A 186 4.30 -31.11 55.23
CA PHE A 186 5.26 -31.68 56.19
C PHE A 186 4.76 -31.55 57.63
N GLU A 187 4.27 -30.37 58.03
CA GLU A 187 3.67 -30.18 59.35
C GLU A 187 2.43 -31.05 59.57
N PHE A 188 1.55 -31.16 58.57
CA PHE A 188 0.35 -31.99 58.67
C PHE A 188 0.70 -33.47 58.90
N VAL A 189 1.70 -34.00 58.17
CA VAL A 189 2.18 -35.38 58.36
C VAL A 189 2.77 -35.58 59.76
N LEU A 190 3.52 -34.61 60.28
CA LEU A 190 4.07 -34.67 61.64
C LEU A 190 2.97 -34.69 62.71
N VAL A 191 1.98 -33.82 62.58
CA VAL A 191 0.85 -33.74 63.53
C VAL A 191 0.01 -35.01 63.50
N VAL A 192 -0.27 -35.57 62.33
CA VAL A 192 -1.02 -36.84 62.19
C VAL A 192 -0.26 -38.00 62.84
N ARG A 193 1.07 -38.09 62.65
CA ARG A 193 1.89 -39.11 63.29
C ARG A 193 1.91 -38.98 64.82
N GLN A 194 2.01 -37.75 65.35
CA GLN A 194 1.92 -37.51 66.79
C GLN A 194 0.56 -37.91 67.37
N LYS A 195 -0.55 -37.59 66.69
CA LYS A 195 -1.89 -38.00 67.13
C LYS A 195 -2.08 -39.52 67.11
N GLN A 196 -1.52 -40.23 66.13
CA GLN A 196 -1.56 -41.69 66.10
C GLN A 196 -0.71 -42.35 67.18
N ALA A 197 0.38 -41.71 67.61
CA ALA A 197 1.21 -42.19 68.72
C ALA A 197 0.48 -42.05 70.07
N LEU A 198 -0.28 -40.97 70.27
CA LEU A 198 -1.07 -40.73 71.48
C LEU A 198 -2.30 -41.64 71.61
N LEU A 199 -2.89 -42.09 70.50
CA LEU A 199 -4.03 -43.03 70.50
C LEU A 199 -3.64 -44.50 70.70
N LYS A 200 -2.33 -44.80 70.77
CA LYS A 200 -1.78 -46.15 71.02
C LYS A 200 -1.24 -46.33 72.45
N GLN A 201 -1.38 -45.32 73.31
CA GLN A 201 -1.18 -45.40 74.76
C GLN A 201 -2.53 -45.57 75.45
#